data_AF-A0A8T5TM66-F1
#
_entry.id   AF-A0A8T5TM66-F1
#
_cell.length_a   1.000
_cell.length_b   1.000
_cell.length_c   1.000
_cell.angle_alpha   90.00
_cell.angle_beta   90.00
_cell.angle_gamma   90.00
#
_symmetry.space_group_name_H-M   'P 1'
#
loop_
_entity.id
_entity.type
_entity.pdbx_description
1 polymer ?
#
loop_
_entity_poly.entity_id
_entity_poly.type
_entity_poly.pdbx_seq_one_letter_code
_entity_poly.pdbx_strand_id
1 'polypeptide(L)'
;MTNISGLNLIVNTEDKKREESCPECGHRVITNSFEIICKGCGLVLGNLYQDSSYIFNDINNKSNLNKQYVALGERTDYIGGLGTFIDYENSKYLRDKTGKLLPPDEQKLYRRLKKNYAQFLRIKNHETEYRIFNILNKISIHLNLNKNIRNNAAYYYRKIVKNEKKVINNISLIAFCIFYSVRREYHNAPITINEISNAFQSFGHRVNPRLILRDGIRYKIHLNNDAIPHKSEDYLIRLIDNIINHEALDARLIKKGAVWSKEDYKYRLTRKCRSILNDLTDWDRGGRNPFILTGAIIYLADKLLSKETNQKALLTQKIISVATKIAEYSIRDHYVNLLKPLFLQKES
;
A
#
# COMPACT_ATOMS: atom_id res chain seq x y z
N MET A 1 -19.37 4.13 3.33
CA MET A 1 -19.42 4.94 4.57
C MET A 1 -18.59 4.22 5.61
N THR A 2 -17.28 4.46 5.59
CA THR A 2 -16.30 3.75 6.41
C THR A 2 -15.99 4.58 7.65
N ASN A 3 -16.37 4.04 8.81
CA ASN A 3 -15.97 4.53 10.14
C ASN A 3 -14.44 4.59 10.22
N ILE A 4 -13.90 5.80 10.25
CA ILE A 4 -12.52 6.07 10.70
C ILE A 4 -12.64 6.47 12.17
N SER A 5 -12.89 5.49 13.03
CA SER A 5 -12.81 5.65 14.49
C SER A 5 -11.46 5.11 14.94
N GLY A 6 -10.48 5.99 15.10
CA GLY A 6 -9.13 5.60 15.50
C GLY A 6 -8.18 6.78 15.64
N LEU A 7 -8.61 7.84 16.31
CA LEU A 7 -7.71 8.85 16.85
C LEU A 7 -7.49 8.52 18.34
N ASN A 8 -6.42 7.79 18.61
CA ASN A 8 -5.88 7.66 19.96
C ASN A 8 -5.43 9.05 20.41
N LEU A 9 -6.25 9.68 21.24
CA LEU A 9 -5.88 10.83 22.05
C LEU A 9 -4.72 10.38 22.94
N ILE A 10 -3.53 10.93 22.69
CA ILE A 10 -2.42 10.85 23.63
C ILE A 10 -2.82 11.75 24.80
N VAL A 11 -3.40 11.12 25.81
CA VAL A 11 -3.61 11.74 27.12
C VAL A 11 -2.25 11.74 27.80
N ASN A 12 -1.71 12.93 28.06
CA ASN A 12 -0.59 13.10 28.98
C ASN A 12 -0.99 12.46 30.31
N THR A 13 -0.33 11.34 30.62
CA THR A 13 -0.42 10.65 31.90
C THR A 13 0.42 11.41 32.92
N GLU A 14 -0.19 12.40 33.55
CA GLU A 14 0.06 12.67 34.97
C GLU A 14 -1.19 12.23 35.72
N ASP A 15 -0.97 11.40 36.74
CA ASP A 15 -1.92 10.65 37.54
C ASP A 15 -3.20 11.41 37.94
N LYS A 16 -4.27 11.22 37.16
CA LYS A 16 -5.65 11.33 37.68
C LYS A 16 -6.35 10.00 37.47
N LYS A 17 -6.52 9.25 38.58
CA LYS A 17 -7.43 8.10 38.64
C LYS A 17 -8.76 8.53 38.04
N ARG A 18 -9.14 7.92 36.90
CA ARG A 18 -10.48 8.11 36.35
C ARG A 18 -11.44 7.37 37.27
N GLU A 19 -12.24 8.10 38.03
CA GLU A 19 -13.27 7.50 38.88
C GLU A 19 -14.29 6.78 37.99
N GLU A 20 -14.34 5.45 38.05
CA GLU A 20 -15.26 4.64 37.23
C GLU A 20 -16.72 4.71 37.73
N SER A 21 -16.90 5.16 38.97
CA SER A 21 -18.19 5.27 39.67
C SER A 21 -18.37 6.66 40.27
N CYS A 22 -19.61 7.16 40.23
CA CYS A 22 -19.98 8.44 40.82
C CYS A 22 -19.83 8.42 42.35
N PRO A 23 -19.17 9.41 42.97
CA PRO A 23 -19.00 9.49 44.42
C PRO A 23 -20.32 9.64 45.18
N GLU A 24 -21.33 10.24 44.57
CA GLU A 24 -22.62 10.50 45.23
C GLU A 24 -23.59 9.30 45.18
N CYS A 25 -23.72 8.66 44.00
CA CYS A 25 -24.76 7.65 43.80
C CYS A 25 -24.23 6.28 43.35
N GLY A 26 -22.92 6.10 43.27
CA GLY A 26 -22.26 4.84 42.87
C GLY A 26 -22.51 4.38 41.43
N HIS A 27 -23.32 5.11 40.66
CA HIS A 27 -23.64 4.74 39.27
C HIS A 27 -22.47 5.03 38.34
N ARG A 28 -22.45 4.30 37.21
CA ARG A 28 -21.40 4.41 36.19
C ARG A 28 -21.31 5.81 35.62
N VAL A 29 -20.08 6.28 35.50
CA VAL A 29 -19.73 7.54 34.85
C VAL A 29 -19.69 7.36 33.34
N ILE A 30 -20.32 8.27 32.61
CA ILE A 30 -20.33 8.32 31.14
C ILE A 30 -19.67 9.61 30.67
N THR A 31 -19.05 9.55 29.51
CA THR A 31 -18.46 10.71 28.86
C THR A 31 -19.43 11.21 27.79
N ASN A 32 -19.98 12.40 28.00
CA ASN A 32 -20.64 13.17 26.94
C ASN A 32 -19.59 14.05 26.24
N SER A 33 -19.88 14.54 25.05
CA SER A 33 -18.90 15.14 24.12
C SER A 33 -17.97 16.21 24.73
N PHE A 34 -18.34 16.83 25.84
CA PHE A 34 -17.54 17.86 26.53
C PHE A 34 -17.45 17.68 28.06
N GLU A 35 -18.11 16.68 28.63
CA GLU A 35 -18.29 16.55 30.10
C GLU A 35 -18.31 15.09 30.54
N ILE A 36 -17.80 14.85 31.74
CA ILE A 36 -17.85 13.57 32.45
C ILE A 36 -19.05 13.63 33.39
N ILE A 37 -20.09 12.84 33.12
CA ILE A 37 -21.39 12.94 33.79
C ILE A 37 -21.75 11.56 34.37
N CYS A 38 -22.38 11.54 35.55
CA CYS A 38 -22.98 10.33 36.07
C CYS A 38 -24.27 9.98 35.31
N LYS A 39 -24.39 8.74 34.84
CA LYS A 39 -25.61 8.26 34.15
C LYS A 39 -26.86 8.24 35.03
N GLY A 40 -26.69 8.03 36.34
CA GLY A 40 -27.79 7.87 37.29
C GLY A 40 -28.36 9.19 37.79
N CYS A 41 -27.51 10.02 38.40
CA CYS A 41 -27.94 11.28 39.03
C CYS A 41 -27.71 12.54 38.17
N GLY A 42 -27.02 12.42 37.02
CA GLY A 42 -26.70 13.56 36.18
C GLY A 42 -25.58 14.47 36.71
N LEU A 43 -24.90 14.08 37.79
CA LEU A 43 -23.81 14.88 38.37
C LEU A 43 -22.64 15.02 37.38
N VAL A 44 -22.22 16.25 37.14
CA VAL A 44 -21.04 16.57 36.32
C VAL A 44 -19.80 16.47 37.20
N LEU A 45 -18.97 15.46 36.94
CA LEU A 45 -17.75 15.15 37.71
C LEU A 45 -16.52 15.89 37.19
N GLY A 46 -16.59 16.37 35.96
CA GLY A 46 -15.52 17.18 35.38
C GLY A 46 -15.79 17.55 33.93
N ASN A 47 -15.17 18.64 33.50
CA ASN A 47 -15.25 19.09 32.11
C ASN A 47 -14.08 18.48 31.33
N LEU A 48 -14.37 17.94 30.15
CA LEU A 48 -13.35 17.56 29.17
C LEU A 48 -13.15 18.75 28.23
N TYR A 49 -12.31 19.70 28.65
CA TYR A 49 -11.77 20.67 27.72
C TYR A 49 -10.25 20.61 27.70
N GLN A 50 -9.72 20.19 26.57
CA GLN A 50 -8.91 21.11 25.78
C GLN A 50 -8.96 20.69 24.31
N ASP A 51 -9.67 21.46 23.48
CA ASP A 51 -9.35 21.47 22.05
C ASP A 51 -7.87 21.83 21.93
N SER A 52 -7.10 21.04 21.19
CA SER A 52 -5.67 21.33 21.04
C SER A 52 -5.52 22.71 20.42
N SER A 53 -4.78 23.61 21.09
CA SER A 53 -4.44 24.94 20.57
C SER A 53 -3.64 24.88 19.26
N TYR A 54 -3.10 23.70 18.95
CA TYR A 54 -2.32 23.42 17.77
C TYR A 54 -3.04 22.51 16.77
N ILE A 55 -2.63 22.61 15.50
CA ILE A 55 -3.10 21.80 14.37
C ILE A 55 -1.94 20.98 13.80
N PHE A 56 -2.17 19.70 13.51
CA PHE A 56 -1.16 18.79 12.91
C PHE A 56 -1.20 18.69 11.38
N ASN A 57 -2.36 18.91 10.76
CA ASN A 57 -2.57 18.90 9.31
C ASN A 57 -3.45 20.09 8.94
N ASP A 58 -3.22 20.76 7.81
CA ASP A 58 -4.17 21.71 7.22
C ASP A 58 -5.48 21.00 6.89
N ILE A 59 -6.31 20.81 7.90
CA ILE A 59 -7.71 20.50 7.72
C ILE A 59 -8.32 21.84 7.35
N ASN A 60 -9.10 21.88 6.28
CA ASN A 60 -9.91 23.02 5.84
C ASN A 60 -10.93 23.53 6.91
N ASN A 61 -10.77 23.15 8.18
CA ASN A 61 -11.54 23.63 9.30
C ASN A 61 -10.90 24.94 9.79
N LYS A 62 -11.43 26.03 9.25
CA LYS A 62 -11.21 27.40 9.72
C LYS A 62 -11.85 27.61 11.10
N SER A 63 -11.48 26.85 12.12
CA SER A 63 -11.85 27.19 13.49
C SER A 63 -10.97 28.37 13.95
N ASN A 64 -11.60 29.47 14.39
CA ASN A 64 -10.89 30.69 14.79
C ASN A 64 -9.95 30.51 16.01
N LEU A 65 -10.05 29.38 16.71
CA LEU A 65 -9.29 29.06 17.92
C LEU A 65 -7.92 28.41 17.63
N ASN A 66 -7.79 27.69 16.51
CA ASN A 66 -6.61 26.87 16.24
C ASN A 66 -5.67 27.59 15.27
N LYS A 67 -4.80 28.47 15.79
CA LYS A 67 -3.92 29.32 14.96
C LYS A 67 -2.50 28.79 14.79
N GLN A 68 -2.08 27.82 15.60
CA GLN A 68 -0.68 27.38 15.64
C GLN A 68 -0.51 26.03 14.96
N TYR A 69 0.21 25.99 13.83
CA TYR A 69 0.61 24.73 13.22
C TYR A 69 1.77 24.11 14.00
N VAL A 70 1.65 22.82 14.34
CA VAL A 70 2.73 22.05 14.96
C VAL A 70 2.97 20.80 14.12
N ALA A 71 4.22 20.60 13.70
CA ALA A 71 4.62 19.38 13.03
C ALA A 71 4.82 18.27 14.08
N LEU A 72 4.34 17.06 13.79
CA LEU A 72 4.51 15.86 14.63
C LEU A 72 5.98 15.46 14.88
N GLY A 73 6.93 16.04 14.15
CA GLY A 73 8.36 15.76 14.24
C GLY A 73 8.71 14.38 13.69
N GLU A 74 8.52 13.34 14.52
CA GLU A 74 8.79 11.96 14.16
C GLU A 74 7.56 11.31 13.49
N ARG A 75 7.76 10.70 12.32
CA ARG A 75 6.73 9.92 11.63
C ARG A 75 7.27 8.53 11.34
N THR A 76 6.39 7.56 11.12
CA THR A 76 6.80 6.18 10.84
C THR A 76 7.66 6.07 9.58
N ASP A 77 7.33 6.84 8.54
CA ASP A 77 7.97 6.83 7.22
C ASP A 77 9.07 7.89 7.04
N TYR A 78 9.39 8.66 8.09
CA TYR A 78 10.34 9.77 8.02
C TYR A 78 11.26 9.82 9.24
N ILE A 79 12.55 10.06 8.99
CA ILE A 79 13.54 10.31 10.03
C ILE A 79 13.75 11.81 10.08
N GLY A 80 13.02 12.44 10.99
CA GLY A 80 13.20 13.83 11.36
C GLY A 80 14.01 13.90 12.64
N GLY A 81 15.21 14.49 12.56
CA GLY A 81 15.91 14.93 13.76
C GLY A 81 15.24 16.17 14.35
N LEU A 82 15.50 16.45 15.63
CA LEU A 82 15.15 17.73 16.25
C LEU A 82 15.86 18.87 15.48
N GLY A 83 15.10 19.92 15.13
CA GLY A 83 15.64 21.13 14.51
C GLY A 83 14.79 21.69 13.37
N THR A 84 14.94 22.99 13.08
CA THR A 84 14.24 23.71 12.02
C THR A 84 15.06 23.74 10.73
N PHE A 85 14.43 23.86 9.55
CA PHE A 85 15.13 24.04 8.27
C PHE A 85 15.34 25.51 7.97
N ILE A 86 16.48 25.84 7.34
CA ILE A 86 16.66 27.15 6.70
C ILE A 86 15.90 27.10 5.38
N ASP A 87 14.72 27.72 5.36
CA ASP A 87 13.76 27.71 4.25
C ASP A 87 13.23 26.30 3.91
N TYR A 88 12.37 26.18 2.90
CA TYR A 88 11.83 24.90 2.43
C TYR A 88 12.92 23.96 1.92
N GLU A 89 12.78 22.65 2.18
CA GLU A 89 13.79 21.63 1.84
C GLU A 89 14.23 21.70 0.36
N ASN A 90 13.26 21.81 -0.56
CA ASN A 90 13.49 21.82 -2.01
C ASN A 90 13.56 23.22 -2.66
N SER A 91 13.72 24.29 -1.88
CA SER A 91 13.84 25.64 -2.47
C SER A 91 15.19 25.83 -3.17
N LYS A 92 15.14 26.17 -4.47
CA LYS A 92 16.33 26.53 -5.28
C LYS A 92 16.81 27.96 -4.99
N TYR A 93 15.87 28.87 -4.79
CA TYR A 93 16.10 30.27 -4.46
C TYR A 93 15.46 30.58 -3.13
N LEU A 94 16.17 31.35 -2.32
CA LEU A 94 15.75 31.71 -0.97
C LEU A 94 15.00 33.03 -1.06
N ARG A 95 13.96 33.16 -0.25
CA ARG A 95 13.09 34.34 -0.24
C ARG A 95 12.99 34.89 1.17
N ASP A 96 12.80 36.20 1.25
CA ASP A 96 12.48 36.90 2.49
C ASP A 96 11.07 36.57 3.00
N LYS A 97 10.78 37.00 4.23
CA LYS A 97 9.44 36.90 4.85
C LYS A 97 8.31 37.46 3.97
N THR A 98 8.62 38.43 3.11
CA THR A 98 7.66 39.06 2.18
C THR A 98 7.57 38.33 0.84
N GLY A 99 8.30 37.23 0.65
CA GLY A 99 8.31 36.43 -0.58
C GLY A 99 9.23 36.96 -1.70
N LYS A 100 9.97 38.05 -1.46
CA LYS A 100 10.96 38.61 -2.39
C LYS A 100 12.22 37.76 -2.44
N LEU A 101 12.88 37.68 -3.59
CA LEU A 101 14.15 36.96 -3.74
C LEU A 101 15.27 37.70 -3.01
N LEU A 102 16.15 36.94 -2.35
CA LEU A 102 17.33 37.50 -1.71
C LEU A 102 18.33 38.06 -2.76
N PRO A 103 19.08 39.13 -2.43
CA PRO A 103 20.20 39.60 -3.23
C PRO A 103 21.23 38.49 -3.52
N PRO A 104 22.01 38.58 -4.61
CA PRO A 104 22.96 37.52 -5.01
C PRO A 104 23.96 37.10 -3.92
N ASP A 105 24.48 38.05 -3.15
CA ASP A 105 25.47 37.79 -2.10
C ASP A 105 24.85 37.04 -0.91
N GLU A 106 23.68 37.48 -0.46
CA GLU A 106 22.91 36.81 0.60
C GLU A 106 22.45 35.43 0.14
N GLN A 107 21.99 35.31 -1.10
CA GLN A 107 21.61 34.05 -1.71
C GLN A 107 22.76 33.03 -1.66
N LYS A 108 24.01 33.47 -1.89
CA LYS A 108 25.22 32.63 -1.79
C LYS A 108 25.53 32.27 -0.33
N LEU A 109 25.47 33.24 0.58
CA LEU A 109 25.69 33.04 2.02
C LEU A 109 24.71 32.00 2.60
N TYR A 110 23.41 32.23 2.44
CA TYR A 110 22.40 31.35 3.00
C TYR A 110 22.32 29.99 2.31
N ARG A 111 22.69 29.88 1.02
CA ARG A 111 22.89 28.56 0.38
C ARG A 111 24.02 27.78 1.04
N ARG A 112 25.15 28.43 1.35
CA ARG A 112 26.26 27.81 2.07
C ARG A 112 25.83 27.37 3.47
N LEU A 113 25.11 28.23 4.20
CA LEU A 113 24.57 27.91 5.52
C LEU A 113 23.56 26.75 5.45
N LYS A 114 22.60 26.78 4.52
CA LYS A 114 21.62 25.71 4.30
C LYS A 114 22.32 24.39 4.01
N LYS A 115 23.35 24.38 3.15
CA LYS A 115 24.15 23.18 2.87
C LYS A 115 24.84 22.66 4.12
N ASN A 116 25.56 23.52 4.85
CA ASN A 116 26.30 23.12 6.05
C ASN A 116 25.37 22.62 7.17
N TYR A 117 24.24 23.29 7.37
CA TYR A 117 23.26 22.96 8.40
C TYR A 117 22.49 21.67 8.08
N ALA A 118 22.22 21.41 6.79
CA ALA A 118 21.51 20.20 6.37
C ALA A 118 22.33 18.91 6.53
N GLN A 119 23.66 18.97 6.63
CA GLN A 119 24.46 17.85 6.14
C GLN A 119 24.79 16.70 7.12
N PHE A 120 24.79 16.83 8.45
CA PHE A 120 25.23 15.69 9.30
C PHE A 120 24.58 15.56 10.69
N LEU A 121 24.19 16.66 11.32
CA LEU A 121 23.73 16.63 12.73
C LEU A 121 22.39 15.90 12.93
N ARG A 122 21.52 15.90 11.93
CA ARG A 122 20.14 15.40 12.05
C ARG A 122 19.98 13.90 11.86
N ILE A 123 20.89 13.31 11.09
CA ILE A 123 20.83 11.90 10.68
C ILE A 123 21.84 11.06 11.51
N LYS A 124 22.62 11.70 12.39
CA LYS A 124 23.59 11.03 13.24
C LYS A 124 22.91 9.87 13.98
N ASN A 125 23.49 8.68 13.88
CA ASN A 125 22.98 7.38 14.39
C ASN A 125 21.79 6.75 13.61
N HIS A 126 21.14 7.48 12.70
CA HIS A 126 20.01 7.00 11.87
C HIS A 126 20.31 7.02 10.35
N GLU A 127 21.58 7.07 9.95
CA GLU A 127 22.00 7.13 8.54
C GLU A 127 21.47 5.98 7.69
N THR A 128 21.52 4.77 8.23
CA THR A 128 21.05 3.56 7.55
C THR A 128 19.55 3.65 7.31
N GLU A 129 18.78 3.94 8.35
CA GLU A 129 17.33 4.07 8.26
C GLU A 129 16.92 5.19 7.30
N TYR A 130 17.64 6.32 7.31
CA TYR A 130 17.37 7.45 6.40
C TYR A 130 17.57 7.07 4.94
N ARG A 131 18.67 6.39 4.63
CA ARG A 131 18.91 5.85 3.28
C ARG A 131 17.80 4.86 2.89
N ILE A 132 17.36 4.01 3.81
CA ILE A 132 16.31 3.02 3.55
C ILE A 132 14.94 3.66 3.31
N PHE A 133 14.52 4.65 4.09
CA PHE A 133 13.25 5.33 3.86
C PHE A 133 13.25 6.17 2.59
N ASN A 134 14.40 6.74 2.20
CA ASN A 134 14.54 7.35 0.88
C ASN A 134 14.37 6.34 -0.26
N ILE A 135 14.91 5.13 -0.11
CA ILE A 135 14.72 4.03 -1.08
C ILE A 135 13.25 3.60 -1.09
N LEU A 136 12.62 3.41 0.08
CA LEU A 136 11.20 3.09 0.21
C LEU A 136 10.33 4.13 -0.51
N ASN A 137 10.62 5.42 -0.34
CA ASN A 137 9.88 6.50 -1.00
C ASN A 137 10.01 6.44 -2.52
N LYS A 138 11.23 6.24 -3.06
CA LYS A 138 11.46 6.09 -4.51
C LYS A 138 10.70 4.89 -5.08
N ILE A 139 10.76 3.75 -4.40
CA ILE A 139 10.12 2.51 -4.84
C ILE A 139 8.61 2.60 -4.71
N SER A 140 8.11 3.23 -3.65
CA SER A 140 6.68 3.49 -3.44
C SER A 140 6.11 4.32 -4.59
N ILE A 141 6.83 5.34 -5.05
CA ILE A 141 6.42 6.15 -6.20
C ILE A 141 6.48 5.32 -7.49
N HIS A 142 7.57 4.58 -7.72
CA HIS A 142 7.73 3.78 -8.93
C HIS A 142 6.66 2.67 -9.07
N LEU A 143 6.27 2.05 -7.97
CA LEU A 143 5.23 1.01 -7.94
C LEU A 143 3.82 1.56 -7.69
N ASN A 144 3.65 2.89 -7.61
CA ASN A 144 2.38 3.55 -7.26
C ASN A 144 1.72 2.96 -6.00
N LEU A 145 2.51 2.70 -4.95
CA LEU A 145 1.99 2.16 -3.68
C LEU A 145 1.17 3.21 -2.93
N ASN A 146 0.08 2.76 -2.31
CA ASN A 146 -0.70 3.57 -1.39
C ASN A 146 0.15 3.97 -0.17
N LYS A 147 -0.16 5.15 0.42
CA LYS A 147 0.48 5.68 1.62
C LYS A 147 0.38 4.70 2.80
N ASN A 148 -0.72 3.95 2.91
CA ASN A 148 -0.89 2.95 3.96
C ASN A 148 0.15 1.82 3.85
N ILE A 149 0.36 1.27 2.65
CA ILE A 149 1.39 0.26 2.38
C ILE A 149 2.76 0.79 2.79
N ARG A 150 3.08 2.03 2.40
CA ARG A 150 4.37 2.68 2.72
C ARG A 150 4.57 2.84 4.22
N ASN A 151 3.57 3.36 4.93
CA ASN A 151 3.61 3.56 6.37
C ASN A 151 3.73 2.23 7.13
N ASN A 152 2.99 1.21 6.70
CA ASN A 152 3.06 -0.14 7.27
C ASN A 152 4.45 -0.76 7.04
N ALA A 153 5.02 -0.59 5.85
CA ALA A 153 6.35 -1.10 5.55
C ALA A 153 7.43 -0.45 6.41
N ALA A 154 7.34 0.87 6.61
CA ALA A 154 8.26 1.60 7.48
C ALA A 154 8.09 1.19 8.96
N TYR A 155 6.86 1.00 9.41
CA TYR A 155 6.56 0.50 10.75
C TYR A 155 7.16 -0.89 10.99
N TYR A 156 6.96 -1.85 10.06
CA TYR A 156 7.53 -3.19 10.18
C TYR A 156 9.06 -3.18 10.17
N TYR A 157 9.67 -2.35 9.32
CA TYR A 157 11.12 -2.17 9.32
C TYR A 157 11.63 -1.72 10.70
N ARG A 158 11.05 -0.66 11.28
CA ARG A 158 11.44 -0.18 12.62
C ARG A 158 11.21 -1.23 13.70
N LYS A 159 10.09 -1.95 13.65
CA LYS A 159 9.78 -3.02 14.60
C LYS A 159 10.82 -4.13 14.57
N ILE A 160 11.27 -4.54 13.38
CA ILE A 160 12.29 -5.58 13.21
C ILE A 160 13.66 -5.08 13.68
N VAL A 161 14.06 -3.86 13.27
CA VAL A 161 15.36 -3.27 13.68
C VAL A 161 15.45 -3.11 15.20
N LYS A 162 14.35 -2.77 15.87
CA LYS A 162 14.31 -2.64 17.33
C LYS A 162 14.49 -3.98 18.06
N ASN A 163 13.99 -5.08 17.48
CA ASN A 163 13.97 -6.39 18.13
C ASN A 163 15.16 -7.29 17.73
N GLU A 164 15.79 -7.04 16.58
CA GLU A 164 16.89 -7.85 16.07
C GLU A 164 18.25 -7.25 16.44
N LYS A 165 19.18 -8.06 16.97
CA LYS A 165 20.54 -7.61 17.33
C LYS A 165 21.35 -7.13 16.12
N LYS A 166 21.18 -7.78 14.95
CA LYS A 166 21.92 -7.44 13.72
C LYS A 166 21.08 -7.78 12.50
N VAL A 167 20.84 -6.78 11.66
CA VAL A 167 20.20 -6.94 10.36
C VAL A 167 21.23 -7.42 9.34
N ILE A 168 20.92 -8.49 8.61
CA ILE A 168 21.78 -9.07 7.55
C ILE A 168 21.96 -8.07 6.41
N ASN A 169 20.85 -7.57 5.86
CA ASN A 169 20.83 -6.61 4.79
C ASN A 169 19.57 -5.74 4.89
N ASN A 170 19.76 -4.43 5.08
CA ASN A 170 18.67 -3.50 5.25
C ASN A 170 17.82 -3.34 3.97
N ILE A 171 18.42 -3.53 2.79
CA ILE A 171 17.73 -3.43 1.49
C ILE A 171 16.79 -4.62 1.27
N SER A 172 17.24 -5.84 1.55
CA SER A 172 16.36 -7.02 1.47
C SER A 172 15.28 -6.99 2.55
N LEU A 173 15.60 -6.48 3.75
CA LEU A 173 14.65 -6.28 4.83
C LEU A 173 13.53 -5.31 4.43
N ILE A 174 13.85 -4.13 3.89
CA ILE A 174 12.80 -3.19 3.48
C ILE A 174 11.98 -3.73 2.31
N ALA A 175 12.60 -4.46 1.37
CA ALA A 175 11.88 -5.14 0.30
C ALA A 175 10.90 -6.18 0.83
N PHE A 176 11.29 -6.93 1.87
CA PHE A 176 10.42 -7.87 2.57
C PHE A 176 9.29 -7.16 3.31
N CYS A 177 9.56 -6.03 3.96
CA CYS A 177 8.55 -5.24 4.65
C CYS A 177 7.50 -4.71 3.66
N ILE A 178 7.90 -4.20 2.50
CA ILE A 178 6.98 -3.80 1.42
C ILE A 178 6.13 -5.00 0.98
N PHE A 179 6.78 -6.13 0.69
CA PHE A 179 6.09 -7.35 0.28
C PHE A 179 5.07 -7.82 1.32
N TYR A 180 5.44 -7.81 2.59
CA TYR A 180 4.57 -8.20 3.70
C TYR A 180 3.41 -7.20 3.89
N SER A 181 3.65 -5.90 3.77
CA SER A 181 2.60 -4.87 3.83
C SER A 181 1.60 -4.97 2.69
N VAL A 182 2.07 -5.20 1.45
CA VAL A 182 1.19 -5.41 0.28
C VAL A 182 0.28 -6.62 0.49
N ARG A 183 0.79 -7.69 1.12
CA ARG A 183 -0.01 -8.89 1.40
C ARG A 183 -1.09 -8.69 2.47
N ARG A 184 -0.89 -7.75 3.38
CA ARG A 184 -1.86 -7.45 4.45
C ARG A 184 -2.92 -6.44 4.05
N GLU A 185 -2.61 -5.58 3.09
CA GLU A 185 -3.57 -4.61 2.58
C GLU A 185 -4.58 -5.31 1.66
N TYR A 186 -5.86 -5.16 1.97
CA TYR A 186 -6.97 -5.67 1.17
C TYR A 186 -7.14 -4.81 -0.09
N HIS A 187 -6.21 -4.96 -1.04
CA HIS A 187 -6.30 -4.34 -2.35
C HIS A 187 -6.42 -5.43 -3.43
N ASN A 188 -7.39 -5.25 -4.33
CA ASN A 188 -7.71 -6.15 -5.46
C ASN A 188 -6.62 -6.21 -6.56
N ALA A 189 -5.36 -5.95 -6.21
CA ALA A 189 -4.23 -5.91 -7.13
C ALA A 189 -2.90 -6.10 -6.37
N PRO A 190 -2.61 -7.26 -5.78
CA PRO A 190 -1.36 -7.46 -5.06
C PRO A 190 -0.18 -7.46 -6.02
N ILE A 191 0.82 -6.67 -5.66
CA ILE A 191 2.10 -6.58 -6.37
C ILE A 191 2.89 -7.85 -6.11
N THR A 192 3.43 -8.43 -7.17
CA THR A 192 4.21 -9.65 -7.09
C THR A 192 5.61 -9.38 -6.53
N ILE A 193 6.21 -10.39 -5.93
CA ILE A 193 7.59 -10.27 -5.43
C ILE A 193 8.60 -9.98 -6.55
N ASN A 194 8.31 -10.42 -7.78
CA ASN A 194 9.13 -10.15 -8.95
C ASN A 194 9.05 -8.67 -9.33
N GLU A 195 7.86 -8.06 -9.31
CA GLU A 195 7.68 -6.63 -9.55
C GLU A 195 8.44 -5.79 -8.52
N ILE A 196 8.39 -6.17 -7.22
CA ILE A 196 9.18 -5.52 -6.17
C ILE A 196 10.67 -5.66 -6.48
N SER A 197 11.16 -6.88 -6.73
CA SER A 197 12.56 -7.14 -7.03
C SER A 197 13.06 -6.32 -8.23
N ASN A 198 12.27 -6.26 -9.31
CA ASN A 198 12.59 -5.49 -10.51
C ASN A 198 12.63 -3.99 -10.23
N ALA A 199 11.73 -3.46 -9.39
CA ALA A 199 11.77 -2.07 -8.97
C ALA A 199 13.07 -1.74 -8.22
N PHE A 200 13.49 -2.58 -7.26
CA PHE A 200 14.77 -2.40 -6.58
C PHE A 200 15.96 -2.43 -7.56
N GLN A 201 15.97 -3.36 -8.51
CA GLN A 201 17.01 -3.46 -9.53
C GLN A 201 17.07 -2.24 -10.46
N SER A 202 15.91 -1.66 -10.83
CA SER A 202 15.85 -0.44 -11.65
C SER A 202 16.52 0.77 -10.99
N PHE A 203 16.56 0.80 -9.66
CA PHE A 203 17.28 1.82 -8.87
C PHE A 203 18.73 1.41 -8.50
N GLY A 204 19.26 0.34 -9.10
CA GLY A 204 20.65 -0.10 -8.90
C GLY A 204 20.87 -1.00 -7.68
N HIS A 205 19.81 -1.49 -7.03
CA HIS A 205 19.93 -2.37 -5.86
C HIS A 205 19.92 -3.85 -6.27
N ARG A 206 20.90 -4.62 -5.76
CA ARG A 206 21.02 -6.06 -6.01
C ARG A 206 20.08 -6.85 -5.11
N VAL A 207 18.81 -6.91 -5.48
CA VAL A 207 17.77 -7.66 -4.77
C VAL A 207 17.18 -8.71 -5.69
N ASN A 208 16.99 -9.92 -5.18
CA ASN A 208 16.35 -11.04 -5.89
C ASN A 208 15.16 -11.56 -5.06
N PRO A 209 14.12 -12.14 -5.69
CA PRO A 209 12.96 -12.65 -4.96
C PRO A 209 13.33 -13.69 -3.89
N ARG A 210 14.30 -14.56 -4.18
CA ARG A 210 14.83 -15.56 -3.24
C ARG A 210 15.48 -14.91 -2.02
N LEU A 211 16.20 -13.80 -2.21
CA LEU A 211 16.85 -13.08 -1.10
C LEU A 211 15.81 -12.42 -0.20
N ILE A 212 14.79 -11.78 -0.79
CA ILE A 212 13.69 -11.17 -0.05
C ILE A 212 12.99 -12.21 0.84
N LEU A 213 12.69 -13.39 0.29
CA LEU A 213 12.01 -14.46 1.04
C LEU A 213 12.91 -15.08 2.10
N ARG A 214 14.15 -15.45 1.74
CA ARG A 214 15.11 -16.09 2.67
C ARG A 214 15.33 -15.21 3.89
N ASP A 215 15.63 -13.93 3.67
CA ASP A 215 15.89 -12.99 4.75
C ASP A 215 14.58 -12.66 5.50
N GLY A 216 13.46 -12.56 4.77
CA GLY A 216 12.14 -12.32 5.32
C GLY A 216 11.61 -13.38 6.27
N ILE A 217 11.86 -14.67 5.99
CA ILE A 217 11.44 -15.79 6.86
C ILE A 217 12.05 -15.64 8.26
N ARG A 218 13.32 -15.22 8.34
CA ARG A 218 13.99 -14.98 9.63
C ARG A 218 13.30 -13.87 10.42
N TYR A 219 12.94 -12.77 9.77
CA TYR A 219 12.34 -11.62 10.46
C TYR A 219 10.84 -11.75 10.69
N LYS A 220 10.18 -12.73 10.04
CA LYS A 220 8.76 -13.00 10.20
C LYS A 220 8.37 -13.24 11.66
N ILE A 221 9.29 -13.81 12.47
CA ILE A 221 9.06 -14.04 13.91
C ILE A 221 8.72 -12.77 14.70
N HIS A 222 9.17 -11.60 14.23
CA HIS A 222 8.90 -10.30 14.87
C HIS A 222 7.58 -9.68 14.40
N LEU A 223 6.95 -10.27 13.40
CA LEU A 223 5.71 -9.84 12.78
C LEU A 223 4.56 -10.77 13.20
N ASN A 224 3.33 -10.26 13.19
CA ASN A 224 2.17 -11.09 13.53
C ASN A 224 1.94 -12.15 12.43
N ASN A 225 1.42 -13.32 12.79
CA ASN A 225 1.33 -14.44 11.84
C ASN A 225 0.05 -14.46 10.97
N ASP A 226 -0.64 -13.34 10.86
CA ASP A 226 -2.00 -13.27 10.29
C ASP A 226 -2.01 -13.07 8.75
N ALA A 227 -0.94 -13.45 8.05
CA ALA A 227 -0.84 -13.25 6.61
C ALA A 227 -1.69 -14.28 5.85
N ILE A 228 -2.79 -13.83 5.25
CA ILE A 228 -3.68 -14.65 4.44
C ILE A 228 -3.04 -14.87 3.05
N PRO A 229 -3.05 -16.09 2.50
CA PRO A 229 -2.59 -16.32 1.14
C PRO A 229 -3.52 -15.64 0.12
N HIS A 230 -2.95 -14.94 -0.85
CA HIS A 230 -3.71 -14.34 -1.94
C HIS A 230 -4.43 -15.39 -2.77
N LYS A 231 -5.65 -15.06 -3.18
CA LYS A 231 -6.48 -15.90 -4.05
C LYS A 231 -6.36 -15.45 -5.51
N SER A 232 -6.91 -16.24 -6.42
CA SER A 232 -6.91 -15.93 -7.86
C SER A 232 -7.75 -14.69 -8.16
N GLU A 233 -8.84 -14.50 -7.42
CA GLU A 233 -9.76 -13.38 -7.48
C GLU A 233 -9.03 -12.03 -7.31
N ASP A 234 -8.00 -12.00 -6.45
CA ASP A 234 -7.23 -10.78 -6.13
C ASP A 234 -6.45 -10.26 -7.35
N TYR A 235 -6.12 -11.11 -8.32
CA TYR A 235 -5.33 -10.72 -9.50
C TYR A 235 -6.19 -10.40 -10.73
N LEU A 236 -7.47 -10.77 -10.71
CA LEU A 236 -8.34 -10.79 -11.87
C LEU A 236 -8.48 -9.41 -12.51
N ILE A 237 -8.79 -8.39 -11.71
CA ILE A 237 -9.02 -7.03 -12.21
C ILE A 237 -7.75 -6.49 -12.89
N ARG A 238 -6.61 -6.60 -12.19
CA ARG A 238 -5.31 -6.14 -12.69
C ARG A 238 -4.90 -6.82 -13.99
N LEU A 239 -5.05 -8.15 -14.07
CA LEU A 239 -4.64 -8.90 -15.27
C LEU A 239 -5.55 -8.58 -16.47
N ILE A 240 -6.84 -8.42 -16.24
CA ILE A 240 -7.78 -8.00 -17.28
C ILE A 240 -7.46 -6.58 -17.77
N ASP A 241 -7.17 -5.65 -16.86
CA ASP A 241 -6.75 -4.28 -17.22
C ASP A 241 -5.47 -4.27 -18.06
N ASN A 242 -4.48 -5.07 -17.69
CA ASN A 242 -3.24 -5.21 -18.47
C ASN A 242 -3.51 -5.74 -19.89
N ILE A 243 -4.45 -6.65 -20.06
CA ILE A 243 -4.82 -7.23 -21.36
C ILE A 243 -5.59 -6.22 -22.21
N ILE A 244 -6.51 -5.46 -21.61
CA ILE A 244 -7.34 -4.49 -22.34
C ILE A 244 -6.50 -3.31 -22.84
N ASN A 245 -5.54 -2.88 -22.04
CA ASN A 245 -4.65 -1.78 -22.39
C ASN A 245 -3.52 -2.20 -23.34
N HIS A 246 -3.44 -3.48 -23.72
CA HIS A 246 -2.38 -3.98 -24.58
C HIS A 246 -2.68 -3.70 -26.08
N GLU A 247 -1.76 -3.08 -26.79
CA GLU A 247 -1.90 -2.64 -28.19
C GLU A 247 -2.36 -3.76 -29.15
N ALA A 248 -1.87 -4.99 -28.96
CA ALA A 248 -2.23 -6.12 -29.80
C ALA A 248 -3.72 -6.54 -29.71
N LEU A 249 -4.44 -6.12 -28.68
CA LEU A 249 -5.88 -6.39 -28.56
C LEU A 249 -6.66 -5.58 -29.61
N ASP A 250 -6.31 -4.30 -29.78
CA ASP A 250 -7.01 -3.37 -30.65
C ASP A 250 -6.96 -3.81 -32.11
N ALA A 251 -5.76 -4.13 -32.58
CA ALA A 251 -5.54 -4.67 -33.91
C ALA A 251 -6.34 -5.97 -34.14
N ARG A 252 -6.56 -6.75 -33.09
CA ARG A 252 -7.23 -8.03 -33.17
C ARG A 252 -8.76 -7.92 -33.11
N LEU A 253 -9.30 -6.98 -32.34
CA LEU A 253 -10.72 -6.64 -32.35
C LEU A 253 -11.18 -6.29 -33.77
N ILE A 254 -10.39 -5.45 -34.46
CA ILE A 254 -10.64 -5.06 -35.85
C ILE A 254 -10.50 -6.27 -36.78
N LYS A 255 -9.38 -7.01 -36.70
CA LYS A 255 -9.11 -8.16 -37.59
C LYS A 255 -10.13 -9.29 -37.47
N LYS A 256 -10.73 -9.48 -36.29
CA LYS A 256 -11.70 -10.54 -36.03
C LYS A 256 -13.15 -10.07 -36.16
N GLY A 257 -13.40 -8.78 -36.43
CA GLY A 257 -14.74 -8.23 -36.55
C GLY A 257 -15.53 -8.36 -35.26
N ALA A 258 -14.92 -8.07 -34.11
CA ALA A 258 -15.59 -8.18 -32.83
C ALA A 258 -16.75 -7.17 -32.75
N VAL A 259 -17.90 -7.63 -32.27
CA VAL A 259 -19.12 -6.79 -32.14
C VAL A 259 -19.05 -5.86 -30.92
N TRP A 260 -18.17 -6.16 -29.96
CA TRP A 260 -18.12 -5.48 -28.67
C TRP A 260 -17.15 -4.31 -28.62
N SER A 261 -17.53 -3.28 -27.86
CA SER A 261 -16.59 -2.27 -27.40
C SER A 261 -15.56 -2.89 -26.44
N LYS A 262 -14.43 -2.19 -26.22
CA LYS A 262 -13.42 -2.64 -25.24
C LYS A 262 -14.01 -2.76 -23.83
N GLU A 263 -14.90 -1.85 -23.47
CA GLU A 263 -15.55 -1.82 -22.14
C GLU A 263 -16.56 -2.96 -21.98
N ASP A 264 -17.34 -3.26 -23.02
CA ASP A 264 -18.25 -4.40 -23.03
C ASP A 264 -17.48 -5.72 -22.93
N TYR A 265 -16.38 -5.83 -23.68
CA TYR A 265 -15.52 -7.00 -23.64
C TYR A 265 -14.91 -7.18 -22.25
N LYS A 266 -14.40 -6.10 -21.62
CA LYS A 266 -13.92 -6.08 -20.23
C LYS A 266 -14.96 -6.64 -19.27
N TYR A 267 -16.18 -6.10 -19.35
CA TYR A 267 -17.27 -6.48 -18.45
C TYR A 267 -17.63 -7.96 -18.60
N ARG A 268 -17.82 -8.44 -19.84
CA ARG A 268 -18.15 -9.83 -20.15
C ARG A 268 -17.05 -10.80 -19.72
N LEU A 269 -15.80 -10.47 -20.04
CA LEU A 269 -14.63 -11.27 -19.66
C LEU A 269 -14.50 -11.38 -18.14
N THR A 270 -14.66 -10.27 -17.43
CA THR A 270 -14.63 -10.22 -15.95
C THR A 270 -15.72 -11.10 -15.35
N ARG A 271 -16.96 -10.99 -15.85
CA ARG A 271 -18.08 -11.83 -15.38
C ARG A 271 -17.83 -13.31 -15.64
N LYS A 272 -17.34 -13.66 -16.83
CA LYS A 272 -17.07 -15.05 -17.18
C LYS A 272 -15.95 -15.65 -16.32
N CYS A 273 -14.87 -14.89 -16.08
CA CYS A 273 -13.79 -15.31 -15.17
C CYS A 273 -14.30 -15.55 -13.74
N ARG A 274 -15.18 -14.68 -13.22
CA ARG A 274 -15.79 -14.88 -11.89
C ARG A 274 -16.68 -16.12 -11.83
N SER A 275 -17.45 -16.40 -12.88
CA SER A 275 -18.25 -17.62 -12.98
C SER A 275 -17.36 -18.86 -12.90
N ILE A 276 -16.31 -18.92 -13.73
CA ILE A 276 -15.36 -20.04 -13.75
C ILE A 276 -14.69 -20.21 -12.38
N LEU A 277 -14.32 -19.12 -11.72
CA LEU A 277 -13.75 -19.18 -10.38
C LEU A 277 -14.76 -19.75 -9.39
N ASN A 278 -16.01 -19.30 -9.37
CA ASN A 278 -17.03 -19.83 -8.46
C ASN A 278 -17.28 -21.34 -8.65
N ASP A 279 -17.10 -21.84 -9.88
CA ASP A 279 -17.27 -23.27 -10.20
C ASP A 279 -16.05 -24.12 -9.77
N LEU A 280 -14.89 -23.51 -9.53
CA LEU A 280 -13.65 -24.21 -9.14
C LEU A 280 -13.56 -24.39 -7.62
N THR A 281 -13.40 -25.62 -7.16
CA THR A 281 -13.23 -25.94 -5.74
C THR A 281 -11.81 -25.61 -5.25
N ASP A 282 -11.62 -25.55 -3.93
CA ASP A 282 -10.29 -25.36 -3.33
C ASP A 282 -9.32 -26.48 -3.70
N TRP A 283 -9.82 -27.70 -3.95
CA TRP A 283 -9.02 -28.84 -4.38
C TRP A 283 -8.49 -28.67 -5.81
N ASP A 284 -9.34 -28.19 -6.73
CA ASP A 284 -8.96 -27.88 -8.12
C ASP A 284 -7.88 -26.79 -8.17
N ARG A 285 -7.99 -25.81 -7.26
CA ARG A 285 -7.05 -24.69 -7.14
C ARG A 285 -5.76 -25.08 -6.41
N GLY A 286 -5.79 -26.14 -5.61
CA GLY A 286 -4.71 -26.58 -4.73
C GLY A 286 -3.37 -26.82 -5.44
N GLY A 287 -2.28 -26.39 -4.81
CA GLY A 287 -0.90 -26.59 -5.30
C GLY A 287 -0.48 -25.73 -6.50
N ARG A 288 -1.39 -24.91 -7.05
CA ARG A 288 -1.13 -24.07 -8.22
C ARG A 288 -0.89 -22.63 -7.81
N ASN A 289 -0.07 -21.91 -8.59
CA ASN A 289 0.16 -20.49 -8.35
C ASN A 289 -1.09 -19.68 -8.75
N PRO A 290 -1.75 -18.97 -7.81
CA PRO A 290 -2.99 -18.22 -8.08
C PRO A 290 -2.84 -17.18 -9.20
N PHE A 291 -1.67 -16.55 -9.32
CA PHE A 291 -1.39 -15.55 -10.35
C PHE A 291 -1.41 -16.17 -11.76
N ILE A 292 -0.74 -17.31 -11.93
CA ILE A 292 -0.65 -18.01 -13.21
C ILE A 292 -2.00 -18.64 -13.57
N LEU A 293 -2.67 -19.23 -12.58
CA LEU A 293 -4.01 -19.79 -12.75
C LEU A 293 -4.99 -18.73 -13.24
N THR A 294 -4.94 -17.51 -12.71
CA THR A 294 -5.79 -16.40 -13.17
C THR A 294 -5.55 -16.07 -14.65
N GLY A 295 -4.30 -16.04 -15.11
CA GLY A 295 -3.97 -15.86 -16.53
C GLY A 295 -4.54 -16.98 -17.43
N ALA A 296 -4.52 -18.23 -16.95
CA ALA A 296 -5.12 -19.36 -17.65
C ALA A 296 -6.66 -19.32 -17.65
N ILE A 297 -7.28 -18.84 -16.57
CA ILE A 297 -8.73 -18.64 -16.48
C ILE A 297 -9.19 -17.58 -17.47
N ILE A 298 -8.45 -16.47 -17.61
CA ILE A 298 -8.76 -15.43 -18.61
C ILE A 298 -8.72 -16.02 -20.03
N TYR A 299 -7.74 -16.87 -20.32
CA TYR A 299 -7.66 -17.58 -21.61
C TYR A 299 -8.86 -18.51 -21.84
N LEU A 300 -9.27 -19.28 -20.83
CA LEU A 300 -10.45 -20.13 -20.91
C LEU A 300 -11.73 -19.30 -21.10
N ALA A 301 -11.87 -18.22 -20.35
CA ALA A 301 -13.04 -17.34 -20.39
C ALA A 301 -13.28 -16.76 -21.79
N ASP A 302 -12.23 -16.29 -22.46
CA ASP A 302 -12.31 -15.80 -23.83
C ASP A 302 -12.75 -16.90 -24.82
N LYS A 303 -12.24 -18.12 -24.65
CA LYS A 303 -12.69 -19.26 -25.48
C LYS A 303 -14.15 -19.61 -25.27
N LEU A 304 -14.62 -19.65 -24.03
CA LEU A 304 -16.02 -19.92 -23.73
C LEU A 304 -16.94 -18.82 -24.27
N LEU A 305 -16.55 -17.55 -24.10
CA LEU A 305 -17.26 -16.41 -24.69
C LEU A 305 -17.34 -16.53 -26.22
N SER A 306 -16.24 -16.94 -26.86
CA SER A 306 -16.20 -17.11 -28.32
C SER A 306 -17.17 -18.19 -28.82
N LYS A 307 -17.33 -19.29 -28.07
CA LYS A 307 -18.31 -20.35 -28.35
C LYS A 307 -19.75 -19.87 -28.17
N GLU A 308 -20.04 -19.22 -27.04
CA GLU A 308 -21.39 -18.74 -26.71
C GLU A 308 -21.93 -17.71 -27.71
N THR A 309 -21.03 -16.96 -28.34
CA THR A 309 -21.38 -15.84 -29.20
C THR A 309 -21.13 -16.11 -30.68
N ASN A 310 -20.73 -17.35 -31.02
CA ASN A 310 -20.35 -17.77 -32.38
C ASN A 310 -19.30 -16.83 -33.03
N GLN A 311 -18.35 -16.32 -32.23
CA GLN A 311 -17.26 -15.46 -32.68
C GLN A 311 -15.91 -16.18 -32.59
N LYS A 312 -14.90 -15.64 -33.26
CA LYS A 312 -13.52 -16.15 -33.14
C LYS A 312 -12.87 -15.62 -31.87
N ALA A 313 -12.20 -16.51 -31.13
CA ALA A 313 -11.46 -16.14 -29.91
C ALA A 313 -10.46 -14.98 -30.13
N LEU A 314 -10.53 -13.99 -29.25
CA LEU A 314 -9.78 -12.74 -29.34
C LEU A 314 -8.41 -12.86 -28.66
N LEU A 315 -8.27 -13.68 -27.63
CA LEU A 315 -7.02 -13.86 -26.92
C LEU A 315 -6.25 -15.07 -27.45
N THR A 316 -4.94 -14.92 -27.55
CA THR A 316 -4.00 -16.05 -27.67
C THR A 316 -3.16 -16.13 -26.40
N GLN A 317 -2.59 -17.31 -26.15
CA GLN A 317 -1.64 -17.52 -25.06
C GLN A 317 -0.49 -16.51 -25.14
N LYS A 318 0.01 -16.21 -26.35
CA LYS A 318 1.02 -15.17 -26.58
C LYS A 318 0.59 -13.77 -26.13
N ILE A 319 -0.63 -13.32 -26.46
CA ILE A 319 -1.11 -11.98 -26.06
C ILE A 319 -1.20 -11.89 -24.53
N ILE A 320 -1.79 -12.92 -23.90
CA ILE A 320 -1.90 -12.96 -22.44
C ILE A 320 -0.50 -12.99 -21.82
N SER A 321 0.42 -13.78 -22.36
CA SER A 321 1.79 -13.89 -21.87
C SER A 321 2.51 -12.54 -21.89
N VAL A 322 2.44 -11.81 -23.00
CA VAL A 322 3.08 -10.49 -23.15
C VAL A 322 2.42 -9.45 -22.24
N ALA A 323 1.09 -9.38 -22.21
CA ALA A 323 0.36 -8.41 -21.40
C ALA A 323 0.55 -8.63 -19.89
N THR A 324 0.57 -9.88 -19.44
CA THR A 324 0.59 -10.23 -18.01
C THR A 324 1.98 -10.58 -17.47
N LYS A 325 2.98 -10.72 -18.35
CA LYS A 325 4.34 -11.22 -18.05
C LYS A 325 4.35 -12.63 -17.44
N ILE A 326 3.30 -13.42 -17.71
CA ILE A 326 3.24 -14.84 -17.36
C ILE A 326 3.84 -15.64 -18.52
N ALA A 327 4.61 -16.69 -18.25
CA ALA A 327 5.17 -17.50 -19.32
C ALA A 327 4.09 -18.30 -20.07
N GLU A 328 4.17 -18.33 -21.40
CA GLU A 328 3.17 -18.97 -22.27
C GLU A 328 2.97 -20.45 -21.94
N TYR A 329 4.05 -21.18 -21.68
CA TYR A 329 4.00 -22.60 -21.31
C TYR A 329 3.25 -22.82 -19.99
N SER A 330 3.35 -21.91 -19.03
CA SER A 330 2.65 -22.02 -17.74
C SER A 330 1.14 -21.82 -17.90
N ILE A 331 0.73 -20.86 -18.76
CA ILE A 331 -0.69 -20.67 -19.10
C ILE A 331 -1.24 -21.94 -19.75
N ARG A 332 -0.47 -22.53 -20.68
CA ARG A 332 -0.85 -23.75 -21.38
C ARG A 332 -0.99 -24.95 -20.43
N ASP A 333 -0.05 -25.11 -19.49
CA ASP A 333 -0.06 -26.20 -18.52
C ASP A 333 -1.33 -26.19 -17.66
N HIS A 334 -1.65 -25.05 -17.05
CA HIS A 334 -2.89 -24.90 -16.28
C HIS A 334 -4.14 -25.06 -17.15
N TYR A 335 -4.11 -24.58 -18.39
CA TYR A 335 -5.24 -24.74 -19.30
C TYR A 335 -5.49 -26.20 -19.67
N VAL A 336 -4.46 -26.95 -20.07
CA VAL A 336 -4.59 -28.34 -20.56
C VAL A 336 -4.89 -29.29 -19.41
N ASN A 337 -4.19 -29.16 -18.28
CA ASN A 337 -4.26 -30.13 -17.19
C ASN A 337 -5.48 -29.93 -16.28
N LEU A 338 -6.01 -28.71 -16.18
CA LEU A 338 -7.11 -28.38 -15.26
C LEU A 338 -8.34 -27.87 -16.01
N LEU A 339 -8.20 -26.75 -16.72
CA LEU A 339 -9.36 -25.97 -17.17
C LEU A 339 -10.10 -26.61 -18.36
N LYS A 340 -9.36 -27.15 -19.33
CA LYS A 340 -9.92 -27.81 -20.50
C LYS A 340 -10.76 -29.05 -20.14
N PRO A 341 -10.28 -30.02 -19.34
CA PRO A 341 -11.09 -31.18 -18.98
C PRO A 341 -12.34 -30.81 -18.19
N LEU A 342 -12.25 -29.85 -17.27
CA LEU A 342 -13.40 -29.47 -16.44
C LEU A 342 -14.51 -28.74 -17.21
N PHE A 343 -14.16 -27.84 -18.13
CA PHE A 343 -15.12 -26.93 -18.77
C PHE A 343 -15.41 -27.22 -20.24
N LEU A 344 -14.60 -28.02 -20.93
CA LEU A 344 -14.76 -28.26 -22.38
C LEU A 344 -14.99 -29.73 -22.75
N GLN A 345 -14.82 -30.70 -21.83
CA GLN A 345 -15.11 -32.12 -22.12
C GLN A 345 -16.57 -32.52 -21.86
N LYS A 346 -17.41 -31.63 -21.32
CA LYS A 346 -18.85 -31.92 -21.10
C LYS A 346 -19.72 -31.82 -22.38
N GLU A 347 -19.12 -31.76 -23.56
CA GLU A 347 -19.82 -31.66 -24.86
C GLU A 347 -19.62 -32.92 -25.73
N SER A 348 -19.54 -34.11 -25.12
CA SER A 348 -19.58 -35.39 -25.84
C SER A 348 -20.90 -36.11 -25.61
#